data_AF-A0A936BJ98-F1
#
_entry.id   AF-A0A936BJ98-F1
#
_cell.length_a   1.000
_cell.length_b   1.000
_cell.length_c   1.000
_cell.angle_alpha   90.00
_cell.angle_beta   90.00
_cell.angle_gamma   90.00
#
_symmetry.space_group_name_H-M   'P 1'
#
loop_
_entity.id
_entity.type
_entity.pdbx_description
1 polymer ?
#
loop_
_entity_poly.entity_id
_entity_poly.type
_entity_poly.pdbx_seq_one_letter_code
_entity_poly.pdbx_strand_id
1 'polypeptide(L)' 'MIQGWEWIVILVVVLLVFGIGRIGKLGEELGKSISSFRRGVREGQEELNRDELAKKHVDEV' A
#
# COMPACT_ATOMS: atom_id res chain seq x y z
N MET A 1 -11.21 -26.81 -17.86
CA MET A 1 -10.01 -25.97 -18.13
C MET A 1 -10.47 -24.52 -18.16
N ILE A 2 -10.51 -23.90 -16.99
CA ILE A 2 -10.97 -22.51 -16.80
C ILE A 2 -9.74 -21.65 -17.04
N GLN A 3 -9.58 -21.18 -18.27
CA GLN A 3 -8.52 -20.24 -18.65
C GLN A 3 -8.93 -18.88 -18.09
N GLY A 4 -8.06 -18.12 -17.42
CA GLY A 4 -8.43 -16.94 -16.61
C GLY A 4 -9.18 -15.76 -17.28
N TRP A 5 -9.69 -15.92 -18.50
CA TRP A 5 -10.60 -14.97 -19.16
C TRP A 5 -11.92 -14.79 -18.39
N GLU A 6 -12.40 -15.79 -17.64
CA GLU A 6 -13.62 -15.61 -16.82
C GLU A 6 -13.47 -14.49 -15.78
N TRP A 7 -12.27 -14.33 -15.19
CA TRP A 7 -12.00 -13.27 -14.23
C TRP A 7 -12.11 -11.88 -14.84
N ILE A 8 -11.71 -11.71 -16.10
CA ILE A 8 -11.83 -10.44 -16.83
C ILE A 8 -13.30 -10.11 -17.06
N VAL A 9 -14.12 -11.09 -17.45
CA VAL A 9 -15.56 -10.87 -17.67
C VAL A 9 -16.26 -10.48 -16.36
N ILE A 10 -15.94 -11.15 -15.26
CA ILE A 10 -16.48 -10.81 -13.94
C ILE A 10 -16.08 -9.38 -13.54
N LEU A 11 -14.81 -9.02 -13.75
CA LEU A 11 -14.31 -7.67 -13.44
C LEU A 11 -15.06 -6.59 -14.21
N VAL A 12 -15.35 -6.82 -15.50
CA VAL A 12 -16.11 -5.88 -16.34
C VAL A 12 -17.55 -5.74 -15.84
N VAL A 13 -18.22 -6.84 -15.49
CA VAL A 13 -19.59 -6.79 -14.95
C VAL A 13 -19.63 -6.00 -13.64
N VAL A 14 -18.68 -6.25 -12.73
CA VAL A 14 -18.55 -5.48 -11.49
C VAL A 14 -18.32 -4.00 -11.77
N LEU A 15 -17.45 -3.67 -12.73
CA LEU A 15 -17.21 -2.28 -13.14
C LEU A 15 -18.46 -1.59 -13.70
N LEU A 16 -19.31 -2.30 -14.43
CA LEU A 16 -20.56 -1.77 -14.98
C LEU A 16 -21.62 -1.53 -13.89
N VAL A 17 -21.75 -2.45 -12.93
CA VAL A 17 -22.71 -2.33 -11.81
C VAL A 17 -22.29 -1.24 -10.83
N PHE A 18 -21.02 -1.21 -10.45
CA PHE A 18 -20.50 -0.23 -9.49
C PHE A 18 -20.16 1.12 -10.14
N GLY A 19 -19.82 1.12 -11.43
CA GLY A 19 -19.35 2.28 -12.17
C GLY A 19 -17.88 2.63 -11.90
N ILE A 20 -17.16 3.05 -12.93
CA ILE A 20 -15.74 3.48 -12.84
C ILE A 20 -15.53 4.64 -11.87
N GLY A 21 -16.51 5.54 -11.73
CA GLY A 21 -16.41 6.72 -10.87
C GLY A 21 -16.48 6.41 -9.38
N ARG A 22 -17.20 5.36 -8.96
CA ARG A 22 -17.28 4.97 -7.54
C ARG A 22 -16.03 4.21 -7.10
N ILE A 23 -15.56 3.27 -7.93
CA ILE A 23 -14.33 2.52 -7.67
C ILE A 23 -13.11 3.45 -7.66
N GLY A 24 -13.04 4.42 -8.59
CA GLY A 24 -11.95 5.40 -8.61
C GLY A 24 -11.88 6.26 -7.35
N LYS A 25 -13.02 6.79 -6.88
CA LYS A 25 -13.07 7.60 -5.64
C LYS A 25 -12.67 6.80 -4.40
N LEU A 26 -13.21 5.59 -4.26
CA LEU A 26 -12.85 4.69 -3.16
C LEU A 26 -11.37 4.28 -3.22
N GLY A 27 -10.87 3.98 -4.42
CA GLY A 27 -9.47 3.65 -4.64
C GLY A 27 -8.52 4.81 -4.34
N GLU A 28 -8.91 6.04 -4.64
CA GLU A 28 -8.12 7.24 -4.31
C GLU A 28 -8.03 7.47 -2.80
N GLU A 29 -9.14 7.34 -2.07
CA GLU A 29 -9.19 7.47 -0.61
C GLU A 29 -8.36 6.37 0.07
N LEU A 30 -8.54 5.12 -0.35
CA LEU A 30 -7.76 3.98 0.14
C LEU A 30 -6.27 4.11 -0.22
N GLY A 31 -5.96 4.56 -1.43
CA GLY A 31 -4.60 4.76 -1.91
C GLY A 31 -3.85 5.82 -1.11
N LYS A 32 -4.50 6.92 -0.74
CA LYS A 32 -3.93 7.94 0.15
C LYS A 32 -3.64 7.36 1.54
N SER A 33 -4.57 6.62 2.13
CA SER A 33 -4.35 5.96 3.43
C SER A 33 -3.20 4.95 3.40
N ILE A 34 -3.15 4.09 2.37
CA ILE A 34 -2.09 3.08 2.20
C ILE A 34 -0.74 3.75 1.96
N SER A 35 -0.70 4.83 1.18
CA SER A 35 0.53 5.61 0.92
C SER A 35 1.10 6.21 2.20
N SER A 36 0.27 6.85 3.02
CA SER A 36 0.67 7.40 4.31
C SER A 36 1.13 6.31 5.29
N PHE A 37 0.44 5.17 5.31
CA PHE A 37 0.84 4.02 6.12
C PHE A 37 2.22 3.48 5.69
N ARG A 38 2.46 3.32 4.38
CA ARG A 38 3.75 2.87 3.85
C ARG A 38 4.88 3.85 4.15
N ARG A 39 4.60 5.16 4.14
CA ARG A 39 5.57 6.20 4.52
C ARG A 39 5.91 6.12 6.00
N GLY A 40 4.90 6.07 6.88
CA GLY A 40 5.12 5.97 8.32
C GLY A 40 5.88 4.70 8.73
N VAL A 41 5.61 3.56 8.10
CA VAL A 41 6.38 2.33 8.35
C VAL A 41 7.85 2.48 7.93
N ARG A 42 8.11 3.11 6.78
CA ARG A 42 9.49 3.32 6.32
C ARG A 42 10.25 4.31 7.21
N GLU A 43 9.60 5.41 7.58
CA GLU A 43 10.18 6.42 8.46
C GLU A 43 10.49 5.84 9.85
N GLY A 44 9.58 5.05 10.44
CA GLY A 44 9.84 4.37 11.71
C GLY A 44 10.98 3.35 11.62
N GLN A 45 11.14 2.67 10.49
CA GLN A 45 12.26 1.74 10.30
C GLN A 45 13.61 2.47 10.11
N GLU A 46 13.60 3.64 9.47
CA GLU A 46 14.79 4.50 9.35
C GLU A 46 15.20 5.12 10.70
N GLU A 47 14.22 5.48 11.54
CA GLU A 47 14.45 6.00 12.90
C GLU A 47 15.07 4.93 13.81
N LEU A 48 14.53 3.70 13.81
CA LEU A 48 15.10 2.57 14.56
C LEU A 48 16.55 2.27 14.18
N ASN A 49 16.87 2.28 12.88
CA ASN A 49 18.24 2.07 12.40
C ASN A 49 19.18 3.22 12.82
N ARG A 50 18.69 4.46 12.82
CA ARG A 50 19.48 5.63 13.25
C ARG A 50 19.80 5.58 14.74
N ASP A 51 18.82 5.18 15.55
CA ASP A 51 19.00 5.03 17.00
C ASP A 51 19.95 3.88 17.33
N GLU A 52 19.88 2.75 16.62
CA GLU A 52 20.86 1.66 16.79
C GLU A 52 22.29 2.07 16.39
N LEU A 53 22.45 2.84 15.31
CA LEU A 53 23.76 3.36 14.88
C LEU A 53 24.32 4.38 15.89
N ALA A 54 23.47 5.26 16.42
CA ALA A 54 23.86 6.22 17.44
C ALA A 54 24.27 5.52 18.74
N LYS A 55 23.55 4.46 19.14
CA LYS A 55 23.84 3.70 20.35
C LYS A 55 25.13 2.89 20.23
N LYS A 56 25.38 2.26 19.08
CA LYS A 56 26.66 1.58 18.80
C LYS A 56 27.87 2.50 18.83
N HIS A 57 27.72 3.74 18.37
CA HIS A 57 28.83 4.70 18.34
C HIS A 57 29.19 5.25 19.72
N VAL A 58 28.26 5.22 20.68
CA VAL A 58 28.52 5.64 22.08
C VAL A 58 29.15 4.51 22.89
N ASP A 59 28.79 3.25 22.64
CA ASP A 59 29.34 2.09 23.35
C ASP A 59 30.78 1.73 22.90
N GLU A 60 31.25 2.26 21.75
CA GLU A 60 32.61 2.02 21.19
C GLU A 60 33.66 3.09 21.62
N VAL A 61 33.24 4.21 22.21
CA VAL A 61 34.10 5.34 22.66
C VAL A 61 34.31 5.31 24.17
#